data_AF-A0A1Y4KKC7-F1
#
_entry.id   AF-A0A1Y4KKC7-F1
#
_cell.length_a   1.000
_cell.length_b   1.000
_cell.length_c   1.000
_cell.angle_alpha   90.00
_cell.angle_beta   90.00
_cell.angle_gamma   90.00
#
_symmetry.space_group_name_H-M   'P 1'
#
loop_
_entity.id
_entity.type
_entity.pdbx_description
1 polymer ?
#
loop_
_entity_poly.entity_id
_entity_poly.type
_entity_poly.pdbx_seq_one_letter_code
_entity_poly.pdbx_strand_id
1 'polypeptide(L)'
;MELNEEEKRQLFQVDGDCQAKVLDELYMTARFTRNPEQRDMVRGLMAKLRVLSDEQCMDLVKDIQKNYHLPYPRTMGERIALARQQSGAEKLKGHDIMALERFDPQVRHMVVFDVLSFESPVGYKGDKMRLFLTDEGYQKALENQERGFIKLKNHAKVHNGYLNYDHKDRDL
;
A
#
# COMPACT_ATOMS: atom_id res chain seq x y z
N MET A 1 -18.70 -1.53 -16.13
CA MET A 1 -18.55 -2.93 -15.68
C MET A 1 -19.16 -3.05 -14.30
N GLU A 2 -19.94 -4.10 -14.04
CA GLU A 2 -20.57 -4.29 -12.72
C GLU A 2 -19.76 -5.29 -11.86
N LEU A 3 -19.53 -4.89 -10.61
CA LEU A 3 -18.93 -5.73 -9.57
C LEU A 3 -20.01 -6.22 -8.62
N ASN A 4 -19.97 -7.51 -8.28
CA ASN A 4 -20.81 -8.08 -7.24
C ASN A 4 -20.26 -7.71 -5.83
N GLU A 5 -21.02 -8.04 -4.79
CA GLU A 5 -20.64 -7.66 -3.42
C GLU A 5 -19.32 -8.28 -2.95
N GLU A 6 -19.06 -9.56 -3.24
CA GLU A 6 -17.80 -10.20 -2.82
C GLU A 6 -16.60 -9.65 -3.60
N GLU A 7 -16.77 -9.26 -4.87
CA GLU A 7 -15.76 -8.56 -5.66
C GLU A 7 -15.44 -7.17 -5.09
N LYS A 8 -16.47 -6.41 -4.68
CA LYS A 8 -16.27 -5.11 -4.01
C LYS A 8 -15.55 -5.28 -2.69
N ARG A 9 -15.92 -6.28 -1.87
CA ARG A 9 -15.22 -6.60 -0.60
C ARG A 9 -13.76 -6.93 -0.85
N GLN A 10 -13.46 -7.68 -1.92
CA GLN A 10 -12.09 -8.01 -2.26
C GLN A 10 -11.29 -6.76 -2.66
N LEU A 11 -11.83 -5.91 -3.55
CA LEU A 11 -11.16 -4.66 -3.96
C LEU A 11 -11.05 -3.63 -2.83
N PHE A 12 -11.98 -3.63 -1.88
CA PHE A 12 -11.91 -2.75 -0.72
C PHE A 12 -10.64 -2.96 0.10
N GLN A 13 -10.13 -4.19 0.13
CA GLN A 13 -8.98 -4.60 0.94
C GLN A 13 -7.63 -4.44 0.25
N VAL A 14 -7.59 -4.28 -1.09
CA VAL A 14 -6.31 -4.37 -1.82
C VAL A 14 -5.33 -3.25 -1.49
N ASP A 15 -4.05 -3.60 -1.51
CA ASP A 15 -2.94 -2.72 -1.19
C ASP A 15 -2.07 -2.35 -2.40
N GLY A 16 -2.29 -2.96 -3.56
CA GLY A 16 -1.64 -2.53 -4.80
C GLY A 16 -1.79 -1.02 -5.10
N ASP A 17 -0.71 -0.40 -5.57
CA ASP A 17 -0.63 1.02 -5.99
C ASP A 17 -0.64 1.20 -7.51
N CYS A 18 -0.67 0.09 -8.25
CA CYS A 18 -0.91 0.01 -9.69
C CYS A 18 -1.68 -1.30 -10.01
N GLN A 19 -2.26 -1.39 -11.20
CA GLN A 19 -3.03 -2.54 -11.65
C GLN A 19 -2.23 -3.84 -11.57
N ALA A 20 -0.95 -3.81 -11.94
CA ALA A 20 -0.09 -4.98 -11.89
C ALA A 20 0.02 -5.56 -10.48
N LYS A 21 0.21 -4.72 -9.45
CA LYS A 21 0.27 -5.17 -8.05
C LYS A 21 -1.09 -5.64 -7.53
N VAL A 22 -2.18 -4.96 -7.90
CA VAL A 22 -3.54 -5.43 -7.56
C VAL A 22 -3.80 -6.80 -8.15
N LEU A 23 -3.43 -7.03 -9.41
CA LEU A 23 -3.60 -8.33 -10.06
C LEU A 23 -2.71 -9.41 -9.42
N ASP A 24 -1.50 -9.09 -9.00
CA ASP A 24 -0.61 -10.04 -8.30
C ASP A 24 -1.16 -10.41 -6.92
N GLU A 25 -1.65 -9.44 -6.15
CA GLU A 25 -2.29 -9.68 -4.86
C GLU A 25 -3.53 -10.60 -5.00
N LEU A 26 -4.37 -10.34 -5.99
CA LEU A 26 -5.53 -11.18 -6.31
C LEU A 26 -5.10 -12.57 -6.78
N TYR A 27 -4.04 -12.66 -7.59
CA TYR A 27 -3.49 -13.94 -8.03
C TYR A 27 -3.04 -14.79 -6.84
N MET A 28 -2.31 -14.19 -5.89
CA MET A 28 -1.87 -14.86 -4.67
C MET A 28 -3.06 -15.30 -3.82
N THR A 29 -4.08 -14.45 -3.68
CA THR A 29 -5.33 -14.80 -2.99
C THR A 29 -6.00 -16.04 -3.60
N ALA A 30 -6.15 -16.07 -4.93
CA ALA A 30 -6.72 -17.22 -5.65
C ALA A 30 -5.85 -18.48 -5.53
N ARG A 31 -4.53 -18.33 -5.50
CA ARG A 31 -3.58 -19.44 -5.38
C ARG A 31 -3.65 -20.12 -4.02
N PHE A 32 -3.74 -19.35 -2.94
CA PHE A 32 -3.65 -19.89 -1.57
C PHE A 32 -5.00 -20.15 -0.90
N THR A 33 -6.12 -19.64 -1.44
CA THR A 33 -7.42 -19.97 -0.87
C THR A 33 -7.73 -21.47 -1.01
N ARG A 34 -8.28 -22.05 0.05
CA ARG A 34 -8.80 -23.42 0.07
C ARG A 34 -10.23 -23.51 -0.47
N ASN A 35 -10.93 -22.38 -0.57
CA ASN A 35 -12.32 -22.31 -1.04
C ASN A 35 -12.36 -22.19 -2.58
N PRO A 36 -12.90 -23.19 -3.31
CA PRO A 36 -13.01 -23.14 -4.77
C PRO A 36 -13.88 -21.99 -5.28
N GLU A 37 -15.00 -21.68 -4.63
CA GLU A 37 -15.90 -20.59 -5.06
C GLU A 37 -15.22 -19.23 -4.93
N GLN A 38 -14.49 -19.01 -3.83
CA GLN A 38 -13.70 -17.81 -3.66
C GLN A 38 -12.61 -17.70 -4.73
N ARG A 39 -11.96 -18.82 -5.07
CA ARG A 39 -10.94 -18.85 -6.12
C ARG A 39 -11.49 -18.41 -7.47
N ASP A 40 -12.67 -18.93 -7.84
CA ASP A 40 -13.29 -18.61 -9.12
C ASP A 40 -13.84 -17.18 -9.15
N MET A 41 -14.39 -16.69 -8.02
CA MET A 41 -14.76 -15.28 -7.86
C MET A 41 -13.54 -14.36 -8.09
N VAL A 42 -12.41 -14.62 -7.44
CA VAL A 42 -11.20 -13.80 -7.58
C VAL A 42 -10.65 -13.87 -9.01
N ARG A 43 -10.69 -15.03 -9.67
CA ARG A 43 -10.29 -15.16 -11.08
C ARG A 43 -11.19 -14.36 -12.02
N GLY A 44 -12.50 -14.37 -11.77
CA GLY A 44 -13.47 -13.55 -12.49
C GLY A 44 -13.18 -12.06 -12.33
N LEU A 45 -12.92 -11.62 -11.10
CA LEU A 45 -12.49 -10.25 -10.80
C LEU A 45 -11.20 -9.88 -11.54
N MET A 46 -10.19 -10.74 -11.54
CA MET A 46 -8.95 -10.49 -12.28
C MET A 46 -9.19 -10.34 -13.79
N ALA A 47 -10.05 -11.16 -14.38
CA ALA A 47 -10.39 -11.06 -15.80
C ALA A 47 -11.05 -9.71 -16.12
N LYS A 48 -11.96 -9.27 -15.25
CA LYS A 48 -12.60 -7.94 -15.31
C LYS A 48 -11.59 -6.80 -15.25
N LEU A 49 -10.65 -6.85 -14.31
CA LEU A 49 -9.63 -5.80 -14.15
C LEU A 49 -8.64 -5.75 -15.31
N ARG A 50 -8.27 -6.89 -15.90
CA ARG A 50 -7.30 -6.97 -17.02
C ARG A 50 -7.74 -6.24 -18.29
N VAL A 51 -9.04 -6.02 -18.47
CA VAL A 51 -9.58 -5.28 -19.63
C VAL A 51 -9.40 -3.76 -19.48
N LEU A 52 -9.20 -3.29 -18.24
CA LEU A 52 -9.02 -1.87 -17.94
C LEU A 52 -7.57 -1.44 -18.19
N SER A 53 -7.37 -0.15 -18.49
CA SER A 53 -6.05 0.46 -18.34
C SER A 53 -5.63 0.53 -16.86
N ASP A 54 -4.35 0.77 -16.60
CA ASP A 54 -3.85 0.97 -15.23
C ASP A 54 -4.63 2.09 -14.51
N GLU A 55 -4.81 3.24 -15.18
CA GLU A 55 -5.55 4.38 -14.66
C GLU A 55 -7.01 4.03 -14.33
N GLN A 56 -7.72 3.40 -15.27
CA GLN A 56 -9.12 2.99 -15.06
C GLN A 56 -9.27 1.96 -13.93
N CYS A 57 -8.33 1.02 -13.83
CA CYS A 57 -8.32 0.04 -12.74
C CYS A 57 -8.10 0.73 -11.39
N MET A 58 -7.14 1.64 -11.32
CA MET A 58 -6.83 2.33 -10.08
C MET A 58 -7.91 3.31 -9.66
N ASP A 59 -8.59 3.97 -10.60
CA ASP A 59 -9.75 4.81 -10.31
C ASP A 59 -10.92 4.00 -9.75
N LEU A 60 -11.18 2.82 -10.31
CA LEU A 60 -12.17 1.88 -9.77
C LEU A 60 -11.81 1.43 -8.35
N VAL A 61 -10.54 1.07 -8.09
CA VAL A 61 -10.09 0.67 -6.75
C VAL A 61 -10.27 1.81 -5.75
N LYS A 62 -9.87 3.04 -6.12
CA LYS A 62 -10.04 4.23 -5.28
C LYS A 62 -11.52 4.54 -5.01
N ASP A 63 -12.37 4.42 -6.03
CA ASP A 63 -13.82 4.60 -5.89
C ASP A 63 -14.41 3.61 -4.88
N ILE A 64 -14.08 2.32 -5.01
CA ILE A 64 -14.50 1.30 -4.06
C ILE A 64 -13.97 1.61 -2.66
N GLN A 65 -12.69 1.91 -2.51
CA GLN A 65 -12.09 2.20 -1.20
C GLN A 65 -12.71 3.43 -0.51
N LYS A 66 -13.20 4.39 -1.29
CA LYS A 66 -13.82 5.61 -0.79
C LYS A 66 -15.32 5.43 -0.51
N ASN A 67 -16.05 4.84 -1.45
CA ASN A 67 -17.52 4.89 -1.50
C ASN A 67 -18.19 3.58 -1.08
N TYR A 68 -17.49 2.45 -1.09
CA TYR A 68 -18.05 1.19 -0.62
C TYR A 68 -18.19 1.22 0.91
N HIS A 69 -19.39 0.89 1.38
CA HIS A 69 -19.69 0.80 2.81
C HIS A 69 -19.77 -0.68 3.18
N LEU A 70 -18.72 -1.18 3.83
CA LEU A 70 -18.68 -2.56 4.27
C LEU A 70 -19.78 -2.81 5.32
N PRO A 71 -20.74 -3.72 5.11
CA PRO A 71 -21.85 -3.91 6.05
C PRO A 71 -21.40 -4.38 7.43
N TYR A 72 -20.45 -5.33 7.46
CA TYR A 72 -19.81 -5.80 8.67
C TYR A 72 -18.45 -6.46 8.35
N PRO A 73 -17.38 -6.21 9.13
CA PRO A 73 -16.06 -6.79 8.91
C PRO A 73 -15.94 -8.22 9.47
N ARG A 74 -15.77 -9.18 8.55
CA ARG A 74 -15.59 -10.62 8.78
C ARG A 74 -14.12 -10.98 9.07
N THR A 75 -13.17 -10.30 8.44
CA THR A 75 -11.74 -10.63 8.52
C THR A 75 -10.93 -9.50 9.16
N MET A 76 -9.69 -9.80 9.58
CA MET A 76 -8.76 -8.76 10.03
C MET A 76 -8.43 -7.77 8.91
N GLY A 77 -8.26 -8.24 7.67
CA GLY A 77 -8.03 -7.39 6.49
C GLY A 77 -9.16 -6.39 6.28
N GLU A 78 -10.41 -6.83 6.40
CA GLU A 78 -11.59 -5.95 6.31
C GLU A 78 -11.63 -4.91 7.44
N ARG A 79 -11.25 -5.29 8.68
CA ARG A 79 -11.16 -4.34 9.80
C ARG A 79 -10.10 -3.28 9.56
N ILE A 80 -8.95 -3.67 9.02
CA ILE A 80 -7.86 -2.75 8.71
C ILE A 80 -8.27 -1.81 7.56
N ALA A 81 -8.86 -2.33 6.49
CA ALA A 81 -9.35 -1.53 5.38
C ALA A 81 -10.44 -0.53 5.82
N LEU A 82 -11.34 -0.94 6.71
CA LEU A 82 -12.34 -0.06 7.31
C LEU A 82 -11.71 1.05 8.16
N ALA A 83 -10.73 0.70 9.00
CA ALA A 83 -9.99 1.69 9.79
C ALA A 83 -9.23 2.69 8.91
N ARG A 84 -8.69 2.25 7.76
CA ARG A 84 -8.06 3.11 6.75
C ARG A 84 -9.08 4.08 6.12
N GLN A 85 -10.24 3.58 5.72
CA GLN A 85 -11.31 4.43 5.18
C GLN A 85 -11.76 5.49 6.21
N GLN A 86 -11.88 5.10 7.49
CA GLN A 86 -12.29 5.99 8.57
C GLN A 86 -11.23 7.02 8.95
N SER A 87 -9.95 6.66 8.93
CA SER A 87 -8.86 7.59 9.27
C SER A 87 -8.67 8.67 8.22
N GLY A 88 -9.05 8.39 6.96
CA GLY A 88 -8.79 9.27 5.83
C GLY A 88 -7.29 9.45 5.54
N ALA A 89 -6.43 8.66 6.18
CA ALA A 89 -4.99 8.77 6.01
C ALA A 89 -4.60 8.43 4.57
N GLU A 90 -3.68 9.22 4.02
CA GLU A 90 -3.16 8.99 2.68
C GLU A 90 -2.47 7.62 2.60
N LYS A 91 -2.80 6.84 1.57
CA LYS A 91 -2.12 5.58 1.28
C LYS A 91 -0.77 5.89 0.63
N LEU A 92 0.29 5.87 1.44
CA LEU A 92 1.66 6.06 0.97
C LEU A 92 2.16 4.81 0.23
N LYS A 93 2.90 5.01 -0.85
CA LYS A 93 3.52 3.90 -1.60
C LYS A 93 4.69 3.29 -0.83
N GLY A 94 5.05 2.04 -1.16
CA GLY A 94 6.30 1.41 -0.73
C GLY A 94 6.19 0.33 0.35
N HIS A 95 5.02 0.14 0.96
CA HIS A 95 4.73 -0.93 1.92
C HIS A 95 3.21 -1.14 2.00
N ASP A 96 2.78 -2.30 2.48
CA ASP A 96 1.35 -2.63 2.65
C ASP A 96 0.75 -2.00 3.92
N ILE A 97 -0.57 -2.05 4.09
CA ILE A 97 -1.23 -1.44 5.26
C ILE A 97 -0.79 -2.08 6.59
N MET A 98 -0.33 -3.33 6.55
CA MET A 98 0.13 -4.07 7.72
C MET A 98 1.53 -3.62 8.14
N ALA A 99 2.33 -3.11 7.20
CA ALA A 99 3.69 -2.63 7.37
C ALA A 99 4.53 -3.63 8.17
N LEU A 100 4.49 -4.90 7.78
CA LEU A 100 5.13 -6.01 8.52
C LEU A 100 6.65 -5.90 8.52
N GLU A 101 7.22 -5.22 7.53
CA GLU A 101 8.66 -4.96 7.40
C GLU A 101 9.24 -4.25 8.62
N ARG A 102 8.43 -3.48 9.36
CA ARG A 102 8.88 -2.80 10.58
C ARG A 102 9.29 -3.75 11.71
N PHE A 103 8.88 -5.02 11.63
CA PHE A 103 9.23 -6.05 12.61
C PHE A 103 10.49 -6.84 12.23
N ASP A 104 11.08 -6.58 11.06
CA ASP A 104 12.36 -7.17 10.71
C ASP A 104 13.45 -6.71 11.71
N PRO A 105 14.22 -7.63 12.31
CA PRO A 105 15.26 -7.29 13.28
C PRO A 105 16.37 -6.36 12.75
N GLN A 106 16.53 -6.22 11.43
CA GLN A 106 17.51 -5.33 10.81
C GLN A 106 16.96 -3.92 10.54
N VAL A 107 15.64 -3.76 10.52
CA VAL A 107 15.01 -2.44 10.30
C VAL A 107 15.21 -1.56 11.54
N ARG A 108 15.65 -0.33 11.28
CA ARG A 108 15.97 0.68 12.29
C ARG A 108 15.33 2.03 12.02
N HIS A 109 14.89 2.26 10.79
CA HIS A 109 14.37 3.55 10.33
C HIS A 109 13.06 3.37 9.57
N MET A 110 12.15 4.32 9.77
CA MET A 110 11.03 4.55 8.89
C MET A 110 11.17 5.96 8.34
N VAL A 111 11.06 6.11 7.03
CA VAL A 111 11.10 7.43 6.36
C VAL A 111 9.86 7.62 5.51
N VAL A 112 9.35 8.85 5.52
CA VAL A 112 8.37 9.34 4.54
C VAL A 112 9.05 10.38 3.67
N PHE A 113 8.92 10.29 2.35
CA PHE A 113 9.57 11.21 1.43
C PHE A 113 8.81 11.40 0.11
N ASP A 114 9.04 12.55 -0.51
CA ASP A 114 8.60 12.81 -1.89
C ASP A 114 9.71 12.42 -2.85
N VAL A 115 9.36 11.82 -3.99
CA VAL A 115 10.27 11.54 -5.10
C VAL A 115 10.29 12.74 -6.05
N LEU A 116 11.46 13.35 -6.23
CA LEU A 116 11.62 14.60 -6.99
C LEU A 116 12.23 14.41 -8.38
N SER A 117 12.94 13.30 -8.61
CA SER A 117 13.66 13.02 -9.86
C SER A 117 13.20 11.74 -10.54
N PHE A 118 13.24 11.71 -11.87
CA PHE A 118 13.10 10.48 -12.66
C PHE A 118 14.31 9.56 -12.53
N GLU A 119 15.44 10.07 -12.03
CA GLU A 119 16.66 9.32 -11.72
C GLU A 119 16.63 8.69 -10.32
N SER A 120 15.52 8.85 -9.58
CA SER A 120 15.38 8.21 -8.27
C SER A 120 15.45 6.70 -8.43
N PRO A 121 16.26 5.99 -7.62
CA PRO A 121 16.32 4.53 -7.65
C PRO A 121 15.06 3.88 -7.07
N VAL A 122 14.19 4.66 -6.42
CA VAL A 122 12.96 4.21 -5.76
C VAL A 122 11.79 5.12 -6.12
N GLY A 123 10.64 4.50 -6.43
CA GLY A 123 9.40 5.20 -6.80
C GLY A 123 9.48 5.95 -8.14
N TYR A 124 8.38 6.60 -8.49
CA TYR A 124 8.28 7.48 -9.64
C TYR A 124 8.22 8.94 -9.20
N LYS A 125 8.72 9.86 -10.05
CA LYS A 125 8.66 11.29 -9.76
C LYS A 125 7.22 11.74 -9.44
N GLY A 126 7.05 12.44 -8.32
CA GLY A 126 5.75 12.86 -7.79
C GLY A 126 5.16 11.91 -6.75
N ASP A 127 5.74 10.72 -6.57
CA ASP A 127 5.28 9.79 -5.54
C ASP A 127 5.60 10.29 -4.14
N LYS A 128 4.65 10.08 -3.23
CA LYS A 128 4.88 10.14 -1.78
C LYS A 128 5.01 8.71 -1.27
N MET A 129 6.18 8.40 -0.71
CA MET A 129 6.54 7.05 -0.29
C MET A 129 6.80 6.98 1.20
N ARG A 130 6.55 5.81 1.77
CA ARG A 130 7.05 5.42 3.09
C ARG A 130 7.81 4.10 2.97
N LEU A 131 8.99 4.04 3.56
CA LEU A 131 9.83 2.84 3.56
C LEU A 131 10.34 2.54 4.97
N PHE A 132 10.51 1.24 5.24
CA PHE A 132 11.20 0.72 6.40
C PHE A 132 12.59 0.27 5.99
N LEU A 133 13.62 0.83 6.63
CA LEU A 133 15.00 0.76 6.20
C LEU A 133 15.92 0.26 7.33
N THR A 134 16.95 -0.46 6.93
CA THR A 134 18.15 -0.70 7.76
C THR A 134 18.95 0.61 7.91
N ASP A 135 19.97 0.61 8.77
CA ASP A 135 20.89 1.76 8.91
C ASP A 135 21.53 2.11 7.55
N GLU A 136 21.98 1.09 6.79
CA GLU A 136 22.55 1.26 5.45
C GLU A 136 21.53 1.81 4.44
N GLY A 137 20.29 1.32 4.49
CA GLY A 137 19.21 1.81 3.64
C GLY A 137 18.89 3.29 3.93
N TYR A 138 18.90 3.68 5.20
CA TYR A 138 18.69 5.06 5.61
C TYR A 138 19.84 5.98 5.16
N GLN A 139 21.09 5.53 5.27
CA GLN A 139 22.23 6.29 4.75
C GLN A 139 22.11 6.56 3.24
N LYS A 140 21.69 5.55 2.45
CA LYS A 140 21.40 5.74 1.03
C LYS A 140 20.25 6.72 0.78
N ALA A 141 19.23 6.74 1.64
CA ALA A 141 18.14 7.72 1.53
C ALA A 141 18.65 9.15 1.76
N LEU A 142 19.56 9.35 2.72
CA LEU A 142 20.21 10.65 2.96
C LEU A 142 21.05 11.09 1.74
N GLU A 143 21.85 10.19 1.17
CA GLU A 143 22.62 10.48 -0.05
C GLU A 143 21.71 10.86 -1.23
N ASN A 144 20.60 10.16 -1.42
CA ASN A 144 19.62 10.50 -2.46
C ASN A 144 18.95 11.85 -2.20
N GLN A 145 18.76 12.23 -0.94
CA GLN A 145 18.27 13.57 -0.60
C GLN A 145 19.30 14.65 -0.93
N GLU A 146 20.58 14.46 -0.61
CA GLU A 146 21.66 15.40 -0.95
C GLU A 146 21.79 15.59 -2.46
N ARG A 147 21.59 14.53 -3.24
CA ARG A 147 21.55 14.56 -4.71
C ARG A 147 20.27 15.20 -5.27
N GLY A 148 19.30 15.55 -4.43
CA GLY A 148 18.03 16.15 -4.83
C GLY A 148 17.04 15.18 -5.48
N PHE A 149 17.26 13.86 -5.33
CA PHE A 149 16.38 12.84 -5.92
C PHE A 149 15.10 12.63 -5.12
N ILE A 150 15.20 12.78 -3.80
CA ILE A 150 14.07 12.68 -2.87
C ILE A 150 14.12 13.82 -1.86
N LYS A 151 12.98 14.05 -1.18
CA LYS A 151 12.91 14.96 -0.03
C LYS A 151 12.25 14.27 1.14
N LEU A 152 13.03 14.02 2.20
CA LEU A 152 12.51 13.46 3.44
C LEU A 152 11.54 14.45 4.09
N LYS A 153 10.37 13.94 4.47
CA LYS A 153 9.31 14.67 5.17
C LYS A 153 9.27 14.30 6.63
N ASN A 154 9.32 13.01 6.90
CA ASN A 154 9.19 12.46 8.23
C ASN A 154 10.18 11.31 8.42
N HIS A 155 10.61 11.13 9.66
CA HIS A 155 11.50 10.05 10.07
C HIS A 155 11.10 9.57 11.46
N ALA A 156 11.15 8.26 11.65
CA ALA A 156 11.02 7.62 12.95
C ALA A 156 12.08 6.53 13.12
N LYS A 157 12.63 6.44 14.33
CA LYS A 157 13.39 5.26 14.74
C LYS A 157 12.44 4.09 14.97
N VAL A 158 12.84 2.92 14.50
CA VAL A 158 12.09 1.68 14.62
C VAL A 158 12.79 0.77 15.64
N HIS A 159 12.06 0.33 16.65
CA HIS A 159 12.55 -0.64 17.63
C HIS A 159 11.47 -1.67 17.94
N ASN A 160 11.70 -2.96 17.64
CA ASN A 160 10.70 -4.03 17.78
C ASN A 160 9.34 -3.66 17.14
N GLY A 161 9.37 -2.97 16.00
CA GLY A 161 8.20 -2.46 15.30
C GLY A 161 7.50 -1.24 15.90
N TYR A 162 7.98 -0.70 17.03
CA TYR A 162 7.52 0.58 17.57
C TYR A 162 8.18 1.74 16.83
N LEU A 163 7.38 2.78 16.51
CA LEU A 163 7.82 3.97 15.80
C LEU A 163 8.02 5.14 16.76
N ASN A 164 9.26 5.61 16.86
CA ASN A 164 9.65 6.78 17.65
C ASN A 164 9.97 7.93 16.69
N TYR A 165 8.96 8.75 16.40
CA TYR A 165 9.08 9.90 15.50
C TYR A 165 9.99 10.98 16.07
N ASP A 166 10.88 11.52 15.24
CA ASP A 166 11.76 12.62 15.63
C ASP A 166 10.97 13.91 15.87
N HIS A 167 9.90 14.12 15.10
CA HIS A 167 9.01 15.27 15.21
C HIS A 167 7.56 14.79 15.19
N LYS A 168 6.88 14.92 16.34
CA LYS A 168 5.48 14.49 16.49
C LYS A 168 4.48 15.38 15.75
N ASP A 169 4.92 16.57 15.35
CA ASP A 169 4.06 17.63 14.81
C ASP A 169 4.00 17.63 13.27
N ARG A 170 4.65 16.66 12.62
CA ARG A 170 4.61 16.51 11.17
C ARG A 170 3.58 15.45 10.80
N ASP A 171 2.55 15.87 10.08
CA ASP A 171 1.58 14.97 9.45
C ASP A 171 2.30 13.91 8.59
N LEU A 172 1.76 12.69 8.59
CA LEU A 172 2.22 11.57 7.76
C LEU A 172 2.05 11.85 6.27
#